data_AF-A0A969D0X0-F1
#
_entry.id   AF-A0A969D0X0-F1
#
_cell.length_a   1.000
_cell.length_b   1.000
_cell.length_c   1.000
_cell.angle_alpha   90.00
_cell.angle_beta   90.00
_cell.angle_gamma   90.00
#
_symmetry.space_group_name_H-M   'P 1'
#
loop_
_entity.id
_entity.type
_entity.pdbx_description
1 polymer ?
#
loop_
_entity_poly.entity_id
_entity_poly.type
_entity_poly.pdbx_seq_one_letter_code
_entity_poly.pdbx_strand_id
1 'polypeptide(L)'
;MSMTLLDIRPPEDHDILIKKLSEIYTSMGLSDTFRHRKKNGETIFVDIYYSDVQFQGKSARLVLVNDITERLSYYNAIEAQNIRLRDIAWTQSHVLRAPLARIMGLVGLLQNGKLGPDEKEKYFKHVLDATHELDEIIHNISSMTQEVNLSKRHQKVPKE
;
A
#
# COMPACT_ATOMS: atom_id res chain seq x y z
N MET A 1 -18.14 26.95 30.61
CA MET A 1 -17.36 26.39 29.49
C MET A 1 -18.29 26.27 28.30
N SER A 2 -18.01 26.99 27.21
CA SER A 2 -18.81 26.98 25.98
C SER A 2 -17.89 26.60 24.82
N MET A 3 -17.53 25.31 24.75
CA MET A 3 -16.94 24.76 23.53
C MET A 3 -18.04 24.18 22.66
N THR A 4 -17.88 24.36 21.37
CA THR A 4 -18.75 23.89 20.30
C THR A 4 -18.07 22.75 19.54
N LEU A 5 -18.83 22.05 18.70
CA LEU A 5 -18.29 21.03 17.81
C LEU A 5 -17.26 21.58 16.81
N LEU A 6 -17.28 22.89 16.52
CA LEU A 6 -16.32 23.54 15.62
C LEU A 6 -14.95 23.68 16.28
N ASP A 7 -14.89 23.89 17.60
CA ASP A 7 -13.63 24.13 18.31
C ASP A 7 -12.67 22.94 18.30
N ILE A 8 -13.21 21.74 18.05
CA ILE A 8 -12.45 20.48 17.95
C ILE A 8 -12.18 20.06 16.50
N ARG A 9 -12.44 20.91 15.50
CA ARG A 9 -12.21 20.64 14.08
C ARG A 9 -11.13 21.55 13.50
N PRO A 10 -10.40 21.08 12.48
CA PRO A 10 -9.69 22.00 11.58
C PRO A 10 -10.69 23.00 10.97
N PRO A 11 -10.35 24.31 10.88
CA PRO A 11 -11.26 25.32 10.34
C PRO A 11 -11.78 25.00 8.94
N GLU A 12 -10.95 24.38 8.11
CA GLU A 12 -11.29 23.96 6.76
C GLU A 12 -12.36 22.86 6.69
N ASP A 13 -12.60 22.13 7.79
CA ASP A 13 -13.60 21.06 7.86
C ASP A 13 -14.96 21.54 8.40
N HIS A 14 -15.10 22.83 8.75
CA HIS A 14 -16.33 23.38 9.33
C HIS A 14 -17.54 23.24 8.41
N ASP A 15 -17.40 23.58 7.13
CA ASP A 15 -18.49 23.50 6.16
C ASP A 15 -18.95 22.05 5.94
N ILE A 16 -17.99 21.13 5.89
CA ILE A 16 -18.25 19.69 5.76
C ILE A 16 -19.01 19.18 6.99
N LEU A 17 -18.63 19.62 8.19
CA LEU A 17 -19.33 19.27 9.43
C LEU A 17 -20.77 19.79 9.42
N ILE A 18 -21.00 21.05 9.04
CA ILE A 18 -22.35 21.65 9.00
C ILE A 18 -23.25 20.88 8.04
N LYS A 19 -22.73 20.56 6.84
CA LYS A 19 -23.46 19.76 5.86
C LYS A 19 -23.82 18.38 6.42
N LYS A 20 -22.85 17.66 6.98
CA LYS A 20 -23.08 16.31 7.54
C LYS A 20 -24.02 16.33 8.75
N LEU A 21 -23.97 17.37 9.59
CA LEU A 21 -24.91 17.51 10.70
C LEU A 21 -26.37 17.57 10.22
N SER A 22 -26.64 18.18 9.06
CA SER A 22 -27.99 18.20 8.47
C SER A 22 -28.46 16.82 7.99
N GLU A 23 -27.55 15.97 7.52
CA GLU A 23 -27.82 14.62 7.02
C GLU A 23 -27.97 13.59 8.16
N ILE A 24 -27.22 13.78 9.26
CA ILE A 24 -27.22 12.93 10.46
C ILE A 24 -28.58 12.89 11.17
N TYR A 25 -29.42 13.92 11.03
CA TYR A 25 -30.78 13.91 11.59
C TYR A 25 -31.72 12.94 10.88
N THR A 26 -31.34 12.41 9.72
CA THR A 26 -32.22 11.59 8.87
C THR A 26 -31.84 10.11 8.87
N SER A 27 -30.62 9.72 9.29
CA SER A 27 -30.15 8.33 9.29
C SER A 27 -29.39 7.94 10.56
N MET A 28 -29.63 6.69 11.00
CA MET A 28 -28.96 6.07 12.15
C MET A 28 -27.70 5.35 11.66
N GLY A 29 -26.56 5.52 12.34
CA GLY A 29 -25.40 4.62 12.21
C GLY A 29 -24.27 5.02 11.25
N LEU A 30 -23.97 6.30 11.05
CA LEU A 30 -22.87 6.68 10.15
C LEU A 30 -21.50 6.52 10.81
N SER A 31 -20.64 5.65 10.26
CA SER A 31 -19.22 5.45 10.61
C SER A 31 -18.33 6.16 9.59
N ASP A 32 -18.40 7.49 9.53
CA ASP A 32 -17.45 8.25 8.73
C ASP A 32 -16.20 8.58 9.53
N THR A 33 -15.06 8.57 8.83
CA THR A 33 -13.80 9.08 9.37
C THR A 33 -13.76 10.60 9.25
N PHE A 34 -13.36 11.28 10.31
CA PHE A 34 -13.21 12.73 10.33
C PHE A 34 -11.88 13.15 10.94
N ARG A 35 -11.49 14.41 10.72
CA ARG A 35 -10.39 15.03 11.45
C ARG A 35 -10.89 15.75 12.70
N HIS A 36 -10.21 15.54 13.82
CA HIS A 36 -10.32 16.31 15.06
C HIS A 36 -9.00 16.99 15.38
N ARG A 37 -9.05 18.06 16.16
CA ARG A 37 -7.88 18.73 16.73
C ARG A 37 -7.88 18.55 18.24
N LYS A 38 -6.81 17.95 18.77
CA LYS A 38 -6.56 17.84 20.21
C LYS A 38 -6.27 19.23 20.80
N LYS A 39 -6.36 19.36 22.14
CA LYS A 39 -6.05 20.61 22.85
C LYS A 39 -4.62 21.12 22.57
N ASN A 40 -3.67 20.23 22.32
CA ASN A 40 -2.28 20.55 21.98
C ASN A 40 -2.10 21.00 20.51
N GLY A 41 -3.15 21.03 19.69
CA GLY A 41 -3.11 21.41 18.27
C GLY A 41 -2.91 20.26 17.29
N GLU A 42 -2.59 19.05 17.78
CA GLU A 42 -2.39 17.86 16.93
C GLU A 42 -3.70 17.45 16.24
N THR A 43 -3.62 17.12 14.95
CA THR A 43 -4.76 16.58 14.20
C THR A 43 -4.78 15.06 14.28
N ILE A 44 -5.94 14.52 14.63
CA ILE A 44 -6.20 13.07 14.67
C ILE A 44 -7.34 12.70 13.75
N PHE A 45 -7.34 11.45 13.30
CA PHE A 45 -8.42 10.85 12.54
C PHE A 45 -9.31 10.05 13.47
N VAL A 46 -10.62 10.26 13.40
CA VAL A 46 -11.58 9.63 14.29
C VAL A 46 -12.73 9.01 13.52
N ASP A 47 -13.13 7.82 13.94
CA ASP A 47 -14.44 7.26 13.58
C ASP A 47 -15.45 7.68 14.63
N ILE A 48 -16.60 8.20 14.19
CA ILE A 48 -17.65 8.69 15.10
C ILE A 48 -18.85 7.77 14.97
N TYR A 49 -19.31 7.24 16.10
CA TYR A 49 -20.55 6.48 16.22
C TYR A 49 -21.50 7.24 17.13
N TYR A 50 -22.79 7.22 16.82
CA TYR A 50 -23.78 7.86 17.67
C TYR A 50 -25.09 7.07 17.72
N SER A 51 -25.78 7.19 18.85
CA SER A 51 -27.12 6.68 19.05
C SER A 51 -27.94 7.66 19.88
N ASP A 52 -29.23 7.75 19.57
CA ASP A 52 -30.17 8.51 20.38
C ASP A 52 -30.61 7.68 21.58
N VAL A 53 -30.56 8.26 22.78
CA VAL A 53 -30.83 7.60 24.05
C VAL A 53 -31.76 8.47 24.91
N GLN A 54 -32.50 7.84 25.82
CA GLN A 54 -33.21 8.55 26.88
C GLN A 54 -32.33 8.60 28.13
N PHE A 55 -31.92 9.79 28.53
CA PHE A 55 -31.12 10.00 29.74
C PHE A 55 -31.91 10.88 30.72
N GLN A 56 -32.29 10.31 31.86
CA GLN A 56 -33.11 10.99 32.89
C GLN A 56 -34.42 11.58 32.33
N GLY A 57 -35.09 10.85 31.44
CA GLY A 57 -36.34 11.29 30.80
C GLY A 57 -36.18 12.39 29.75
N LYS A 58 -34.96 12.73 29.35
CA LYS A 58 -34.65 13.66 28.27
C LYS A 58 -34.01 12.93 27.10
N SER A 59 -34.45 13.25 25.89
CA SER A 59 -33.78 12.81 24.67
C SER A 59 -32.36 13.37 24.65
N ALA A 60 -31.38 12.48 24.54
CA ALA A 60 -29.97 12.79 24.47
C ALA A 60 -29.32 11.98 23.35
N ARG A 61 -28.12 12.36 22.94
CA ARG A 61 -27.32 11.62 21.96
C ARG A 61 -26.04 11.14 22.62
N LEU A 62 -25.83 9.83 22.61
CA LEU A 62 -24.57 9.22 22.98
C LEU A 62 -23.66 9.25 21.74
N VAL A 63 -22.43 9.76 21.91
CA VAL A 63 -21.43 9.83 20.85
C VAL A 63 -20.17 9.12 21.32
N LEU A 64 -19.73 8.13 20.56
CA LEU A 64 -18.44 7.47 20.72
C LEU A 64 -17.50 7.99 19.64
N VAL A 65 -16.34 8.48 20.06
CA VAL A 65 -15.27 8.96 19.17
C VAL A 65 -14.10 8.02 19.36
N ASN A 66 -13.75 7.29 18.31
CA ASN A 66 -12.61 6.37 18.32
C ASN A 66 -11.45 6.99 17.53
N ASP A 67 -10.31 7.24 18.19
CA ASP A 67 -9.09 7.69 17.51
C ASP A 67 -8.48 6.53 16.72
N ILE A 68 -8.38 6.71 15.40
CA ILE A 68 -7.88 5.71 14.46
C ILE A 68 -6.60 6.16 13.76
N THR A 69 -5.96 7.23 14.25
CA THR A 69 -4.77 7.83 13.63
C THR A 69 -3.64 6.82 13.47
N GLU A 70 -3.34 6.06 14.52
CA GLU A 70 -2.28 5.04 14.49
C GLU A 70 -2.62 3.91 13.50
N ARG A 71 -3.88 3.43 13.53
CA ARG A 71 -4.38 2.40 12.62
C ARG A 71 -4.26 2.84 11.15
N LEU A 72 -4.63 4.08 10.85
CA LEU A 72 -4.55 4.63 9.50
C LEU A 72 -3.09 4.80 9.04
N SER A 73 -2.21 5.22 9.94
CA SER A 73 -0.76 5.31 9.68
C SER A 73 -0.18 3.96 9.27
N TYR A 74 -0.49 2.89 10.02
CA TYR A 74 -0.03 1.54 9.66
C TYR A 74 -0.61 1.07 8.32
N TYR A 75 -1.90 1.31 8.07
CA TYR A 75 -2.52 0.94 6.80
C TYR A 75 -1.82 1.60 5.62
N ASN A 76 -1.60 2.91 5.69
CA ASN A 76 -0.93 3.67 4.64
C ASN A 76 0.53 3.20 4.44
N ALA A 77 1.23 2.87 5.52
CA ALA A 77 2.59 2.33 5.43
C ALA A 77 2.62 0.95 4.72
N ILE A 78 1.66 0.07 5.02
CA ILE A 78 1.52 -1.24 4.36
C ILE A 78 1.16 -1.05 2.89
N GLU A 79 0.24 -0.14 2.57
CA GLU A 79 -0.16 0.14 1.20
C GLU A 79 1.01 0.67 0.37
N ALA A 80 1.75 1.64 0.89
CA ALA A 80 2.95 2.17 0.25
C ALA A 80 4.01 1.07 0.03
N GLN A 81 4.15 0.14 0.99
CA GLN A 81 5.03 -1.02 0.83
C GLN A 81 4.54 -1.95 -0.30
N ASN A 82 3.25 -2.23 -0.37
CA ASN A 82 2.67 -3.09 -1.40
C ASN A 82 2.83 -2.51 -2.80
N ILE A 83 2.64 -1.20 -2.96
CA ILE A 83 2.87 -0.50 -4.24
C ILE A 83 4.33 -0.68 -4.68
N ARG A 84 5.30 -0.41 -3.80
CA ARG A 84 6.72 -0.60 -4.12
C ARG A 84 7.08 -2.03 -4.49
N LEU A 85 6.54 -3.02 -3.78
CA LEU A 85 6.77 -4.43 -4.10
C LEU A 85 6.21 -4.80 -5.49
N ARG A 86 5.05 -4.26 -5.86
CA ARG A 86 4.47 -4.47 -7.20
C ARG A 86 5.30 -3.83 -8.29
N ASP A 87 5.80 -2.60 -8.09
CA ASP A 87 6.64 -1.91 -9.07
C ASP A 87 7.95 -2.68 -9.33
N ILE A 88 8.55 -3.21 -8.26
CA ILE A 88 9.72 -4.10 -8.36
C ILE A 88 9.35 -5.36 -9.15
N ALA A 89 8.29 -6.07 -8.76
CA ALA A 89 7.88 -7.30 -9.44
C ALA A 89 7.53 -7.09 -10.93
N TRP A 90 6.92 -5.96 -11.27
CA TRP A 90 6.60 -5.57 -12.64
C TRP A 90 7.86 -5.33 -13.47
N THR A 91 8.79 -4.52 -12.95
CA THR A 91 10.08 -4.23 -13.60
C THR A 91 10.88 -5.51 -13.80
N GLN A 92 10.92 -6.36 -12.78
CA GLN A 92 11.64 -7.64 -12.83
C GLN A 92 11.07 -8.60 -13.89
N SER A 93 9.75 -8.72 -13.99
CA SER A 93 9.12 -9.54 -15.02
C SER A 93 9.46 -9.07 -16.44
N HIS A 94 9.63 -7.77 -16.63
CA HIS A 94 9.99 -7.21 -17.93
C HIS A 94 11.44 -7.56 -18.32
N VAL A 95 12.38 -7.40 -17.38
CA VAL A 95 13.81 -7.68 -17.62
C VAL A 95 14.06 -9.18 -17.87
N LEU A 96 13.35 -10.06 -17.18
CA LEU A 96 13.44 -11.53 -17.39
C LEU A 96 12.89 -11.99 -18.75
N ARG A 97 11.95 -11.23 -19.34
CA ARG A 97 11.26 -11.63 -20.58
C ARG A 97 12.19 -11.67 -21.78
N ALA A 98 13.16 -10.77 -21.86
CA ALA A 98 14.09 -10.67 -22.98
C ALA A 98 14.98 -11.92 -23.15
N PRO A 99 15.74 -12.37 -22.13
CA PRO A 99 16.54 -13.60 -22.24
C PRO A 99 15.67 -14.84 -22.42
N LEU A 100 14.51 -14.93 -21.75
CA LEU A 100 13.59 -16.04 -21.94
C LEU A 100 13.09 -16.16 -23.38
N ALA A 101 12.67 -15.04 -23.99
CA ALA A 101 12.23 -15.02 -25.39
C ALA A 101 13.36 -15.44 -26.35
N ARG A 102 14.61 -15.03 -26.08
CA ARG A 102 15.78 -15.50 -26.85
C ARG A 102 15.98 -17.00 -26.71
N ILE A 103 15.95 -17.55 -25.49
CA ILE A 103 16.10 -18.99 -25.26
C ILE A 103 15.02 -19.76 -26.02
N MET A 104 13.76 -19.35 -25.91
CA MET A 104 12.65 -20.00 -26.62
C MET A 104 12.83 -19.97 -28.14
N GLY A 105 13.25 -18.83 -28.70
CA GLY A 105 13.53 -18.69 -30.13
C GLY A 105 14.67 -19.59 -30.60
N LEU A 106 15.79 -19.58 -29.87
CA LEU A 106 16.97 -20.39 -30.18
C LEU A 106 16.69 -21.90 -30.07
N VAL A 107 15.94 -22.33 -29.03
CA VAL A 107 15.48 -23.72 -28.89
C VAL A 107 14.56 -24.12 -30.05
N GLY A 108 13.66 -23.23 -30.47
CA GLY A 108 12.82 -23.47 -31.65
C GLY A 108 13.62 -23.65 -32.94
N LEU A 109 14.69 -22.87 -33.13
CA LEU A 109 15.62 -23.04 -34.26
C LEU A 109 16.41 -24.35 -34.16
N LEU A 110 16.85 -24.75 -32.96
CA LEU A 110 17.55 -26.03 -32.75
C LEU A 110 16.64 -27.24 -33.03
N GLN A 111 15.35 -27.15 -32.70
CA GLN A 111 14.38 -28.22 -32.91
C GLN A 111 13.91 -28.34 -34.36
N ASN A 112 13.59 -27.22 -35.01
CA ASN A 112 12.90 -27.20 -36.30
C ASN A 112 13.77 -26.73 -37.48
N GLY A 113 14.93 -26.15 -37.18
CA GLY A 113 15.85 -25.63 -38.19
C GLY A 113 16.66 -26.75 -38.86
N LYS A 114 16.82 -26.64 -40.19
CA LYS A 114 17.80 -27.44 -40.93
C LYS A 114 19.19 -26.84 -40.72
N LEU A 115 19.79 -27.18 -39.58
CA LEU A 115 21.09 -26.65 -39.15
C LEU A 115 22.20 -27.68 -39.33
N GLY A 116 23.34 -27.23 -39.85
CA GLY A 116 24.57 -28.02 -39.85
C GLY A 116 25.15 -28.23 -38.44
N PRO A 117 26.13 -29.12 -38.26
CA PRO A 117 26.78 -29.38 -36.96
C PRO A 117 27.36 -28.10 -36.32
N ASP A 118 28.13 -27.34 -37.10
CA ASP A 118 28.77 -26.11 -36.63
C ASP A 118 27.75 -25.02 -36.26
N GLU A 119 26.65 -24.94 -36.99
CA GLU A 119 25.56 -24.01 -36.69
C GLU A 119 24.86 -24.41 -35.39
N LYS A 120 24.55 -25.70 -35.20
CA LYS A 120 23.95 -26.20 -33.94
C LYS A 120 24.81 -25.85 -32.74
N GLU A 121 26.13 -26.05 -32.84
CA GLU A 121 27.05 -25.70 -31.75
C GLU A 121 27.03 -24.21 -31.43
N LYS A 122 26.96 -23.35 -32.45
CA LYS A 122 26.79 -21.90 -32.28
C LYS A 122 25.46 -21.53 -31.59
N TYR A 123 24.34 -22.15 -31.99
CA TYR A 123 23.05 -21.90 -31.36
C TYR A 123 23.00 -22.41 -29.91
N PHE A 124 23.60 -23.58 -29.62
CA PHE A 124 23.76 -24.07 -28.25
C PHE A 124 24.53 -23.08 -27.37
N LYS A 125 25.62 -22.52 -27.88
CA LYS A 125 26.37 -21.48 -27.19
C LYS A 125 25.50 -20.25 -26.88
N HIS A 126 24.72 -19.77 -27.85
CA HIS A 126 23.81 -18.64 -27.63
C HIS A 126 22.70 -18.94 -26.60
N VAL A 127 22.19 -20.17 -26.56
CA VAL A 127 21.25 -20.60 -25.51
C VAL A 127 21.93 -20.53 -24.16
N LEU A 128 23.14 -21.09 -24.04
CA LEU A 128 23.90 -21.09 -22.79
C LEU A 128 24.17 -19.66 -22.30
N ASP A 129 24.62 -18.77 -23.19
CA ASP A 129 24.86 -17.36 -22.88
C ASP A 129 23.60 -16.66 -22.37
N ALA A 130 22.45 -16.86 -23.04
CA ALA A 130 21.18 -16.28 -22.60
C ALA A 130 20.67 -16.87 -21.28
N THR A 131 21.05 -18.12 -20.97
CA THR A 131 20.71 -18.79 -19.71
C THR A 131 21.54 -18.22 -18.55
N HIS A 132 22.84 -17.96 -18.76
CA HIS A 132 23.67 -17.27 -17.78
C HIS A 132 23.19 -15.84 -17.52
N GLU A 133 22.83 -15.09 -18.57
CA GLU A 133 22.26 -13.75 -18.41
C GLU A 133 20.98 -13.77 -17.58
N LEU A 134 20.09 -14.74 -17.82
CA LEU A 134 18.88 -14.92 -17.03
C LEU A 134 19.19 -15.22 -15.55
N ASP A 135 20.17 -16.08 -15.28
CA ASP A 135 20.60 -16.43 -13.91
C ASP A 135 21.18 -15.23 -13.16
N GLU A 136 22.02 -14.42 -13.81
CA GLU A 136 22.55 -13.17 -13.27
C GLU A 136 21.44 -12.18 -12.90
N ILE A 137 20.43 -12.04 -13.77
CA ILE A 137 19.26 -11.20 -13.47
C ILE A 137 18.52 -11.73 -12.23
N ILE A 138 18.30 -13.04 -12.13
CA ILE A 138 17.64 -13.67 -10.97
C ILE A 138 18.46 -13.44 -9.69
N HIS A 139 19.78 -13.57 -9.75
CA HIS A 139 20.67 -13.36 -8.60
C HIS A 139 20.61 -11.91 -8.09
N ASN A 140 20.68 -10.95 -9.02
CA ASN A 140 20.56 -9.52 -8.70
C ASN A 140 19.19 -9.19 -8.07
N ILE A 141 18.11 -9.75 -8.61
CA ILE A 141 16.75 -9.61 -8.10
C ILE A 141 16.62 -10.15 -6.67
N SER A 142 17.15 -11.35 -6.42
CA SER A 142 17.13 -11.98 -5.10
C SER A 142 17.87 -11.14 -4.07
N SER A 143 19.04 -10.62 -4.44
CA SER A 143 19.88 -9.76 -3.59
C SER A 143 19.18 -8.45 -3.24
N MET A 144 18.62 -7.74 -4.23
CA MET A 144 17.84 -6.51 -3.99
C MET A 144 16.65 -6.75 -3.06
N THR A 145 15.98 -7.89 -3.21
CA THR A 145 14.83 -8.25 -2.35
C THR A 145 15.26 -8.51 -0.91
N GLN A 146 16.45 -9.07 -0.68
CA GLN A 146 17.01 -9.27 0.66
C GLN A 146 17.45 -7.96 1.32
N GLU A 147 18.06 -7.03 0.58
CA GLU A 147 18.46 -5.72 1.09
C GLU A 147 17.27 -4.85 1.52
N VAL A 148 16.16 -4.90 0.78
CA VAL A 148 14.88 -4.25 1.16
C VAL A 148 14.33 -4.80 2.48
N ASN A 149 14.64 -6.05 2.84
CA ASN A 149 14.24 -6.64 4.12
C ASN A 149 15.20 -6.27 5.27
N LEU A 150 16.49 -6.07 5.00
CA LEU A 150 17.51 -5.72 5.99
C LEU A 150 17.48 -4.24 6.41
N SER A 151 17.24 -3.35 5.45
CA SER A 151 17.05 -1.91 5.68
C SER A 151 15.84 -1.61 6.58
N LYS A 152 14.80 -2.45 6.54
CA LYS A 152 13.61 -2.34 7.40
C LYS A 152 13.85 -2.76 8.86
N ARG A 153 14.80 -3.66 9.13
CA ARG A 153 15.14 -4.06 10.52
C ARG A 153 15.82 -2.93 11.31
N HIS A 154 16.50 -2.01 10.64
CA HIS A 154 17.23 -0.91 11.27
C HIS A 154 16.38 0.36 11.51
N GLN A 155 15.13 0.42 11.02
CA GLN A 155 14.21 1.54 11.26
C GLN A 155 13.18 1.30 12.38
N LYS A 156 13.14 0.10 12.98
CA LYS A 156 12.40 -0.14 14.23
C LYS A 156 13.38 -0.08 15.38
N VAL A 157 13.50 1.09 16.02
CA VAL A 157 13.62 1.35 17.47
C VAL A 157 13.91 2.87 17.64
N PRO A 158 13.00 3.61 18.29
CA PRO A 158 13.33 4.12 19.62
C PRO A 158 12.55 3.34 20.67
N LYS A 159 13.26 2.85 21.68
CA LYS A 159 12.67 2.33 22.91
C LYS A 159 12.33 3.55 23.76
N GLU A 160 11.06 3.70 24.11
CA GLU A 160 10.66 4.31 25.38
C GLU A 160 10.25 3.18 26.33
#